data_AF-C4MAK7-F1
#
_entry.id   AF-C4MAK7-F1
#
_cell.length_a   1.000
_cell.length_b   1.000
_cell.length_c   1.000
_cell.angle_alpha   90.00
_cell.angle_beta   90.00
_cell.angle_gamma   90.00
#
_symmetry.space_group_name_H-M   'P 1'
#
loop_
_entity.id
_entity.type
_entity.pdbx_description
1 polymer ?
#
loop_
_entity_poly.entity_id
_entity_poly.type
_entity_poly.pdbx_seq_one_letter_code
_entity_poly.pdbx_strand_id
1 'polypeptide(L)'
;MNSAVLALQLSTPPIVISERHSPPLAVQNSLQGMSEAIESSSSLSGSATVSPALSPRIETIKKDTETDDQLYQLQSMLLTPPSFLLQAYIKALLKKETSDSSHFDILFHYFKCRKQVPRLLYQMAELEIEWTKKCNPLFRGNTAFTKAYALYLKESCEIIIENITNKFNEVTQRVQTDQSLLNEVEQEYAISTYCGLLKEALSNIPKDLFYILNGIYSLTKLKRNEEEARKAINTLLFMRFLYTPLIQSPSLFKKVQTIISSIVLNKEVKIIDKNIEGIDEIINSIIKGCYVLSTPPISSYEEELEFTGKEMMKTLQLNKKKIIKKYLGDDRDLNFIIQTSSKKQTHTENFITHFMK
;
A
#
# COMPACT_ATOMS: atom_id res chain seq x y z
N MET A 1 -32.80 -9.71 7.78
CA MET A 1 -32.70 -8.24 7.60
C MET A 1 -31.36 -7.97 6.95
N ASN A 2 -31.40 -7.58 5.67
CA ASN A 2 -30.27 -7.63 4.75
C ASN A 2 -29.31 -6.45 4.93
N SER A 3 -28.01 -6.74 5.11
CA SER A 3 -26.92 -5.77 4.95
C SER A 3 -26.51 -5.71 3.48
N ALA A 4 -26.77 -4.58 2.83
CA ALA A 4 -26.35 -4.31 1.47
C ALA A 4 -24.93 -3.74 1.46
N VAL A 5 -24.00 -4.51 0.90
CA VAL A 5 -22.64 -4.10 0.54
C VAL A 5 -22.74 -3.17 -0.68
N LEU A 6 -22.58 -1.87 -0.49
CA LEU A 6 -22.54 -0.88 -1.57
C LEU A 6 -21.11 -0.75 -2.11
N ALA A 7 -20.81 -1.54 -3.14
CA ALA A 7 -19.64 -1.34 -3.99
C ALA A 7 -19.89 -0.12 -4.90
N LEU A 8 -19.22 0.99 -4.65
CA LEU A 8 -19.29 2.20 -5.48
C LEU A 8 -18.43 2.00 -6.75
N GLN A 9 -19.07 1.63 -7.86
CA GLN A 9 -18.51 1.79 -9.21
C GLN A 9 -18.76 3.23 -9.69
N LEU A 10 -17.71 4.05 -9.72
CA LEU A 10 -17.74 5.35 -10.39
C LEU A 10 -17.27 5.19 -11.84
N SER A 11 -18.22 5.02 -12.77
CA SER A 11 -17.96 5.18 -14.20
C SER A 11 -17.84 6.68 -14.52
N THR A 12 -16.78 7.07 -15.25
CA THR A 12 -16.65 8.41 -15.83
C THR A 12 -16.61 8.28 -17.35
N PRO A 13 -17.33 9.14 -18.12
CA PRO A 13 -17.35 9.08 -19.58
C PRO A 13 -16.06 9.63 -20.21
N PRO A 14 -15.72 9.24 -21.45
CA PRO A 14 -14.46 9.60 -22.09
C PRO A 14 -14.44 11.06 -22.56
N ILE A 15 -13.32 11.74 -22.34
CA ILE A 15 -13.02 13.06 -22.89
C ILE A 15 -12.41 12.89 -24.27
N VAL A 16 -13.04 13.49 -25.28
CA VAL A 16 -12.55 13.61 -26.66
C VAL A 16 -11.46 14.68 -26.68
N ILE A 17 -10.24 14.33 -27.12
CA ILE A 17 -9.14 15.28 -27.33
C ILE A 17 -9.00 15.52 -28.84
N SER A 18 -9.20 16.77 -29.25
CA SER A 18 -8.99 17.26 -30.61
C SER A 18 -7.49 17.44 -30.90
N GLU A 19 -7.08 17.05 -32.11
CA GLU A 19 -5.72 17.14 -32.66
C GLU A 19 -5.23 18.59 -32.89
N ARG A 20 -3.90 18.70 -33.11
CA ARG A 20 -3.05 19.80 -33.64
C ARG A 20 -2.16 20.46 -32.58
N HIS A 21 -0.89 20.81 -32.78
CA HIS A 21 0.07 20.77 -33.89
C HIS A 21 1.50 20.82 -33.27
N SER A 22 2.48 20.08 -33.80
CA SER A 22 3.93 20.33 -33.61
C SER A 22 4.40 21.43 -34.59
N PRO A 23 5.46 22.23 -34.32
CA PRO A 23 6.89 21.85 -34.58
C PRO A 23 7.93 22.67 -33.74
N PRO A 24 9.23 22.85 -34.11
CA PRO A 24 10.32 21.88 -34.31
C PRO A 24 11.63 22.16 -33.49
N LEU A 25 12.58 21.21 -33.61
CA LEU A 25 14.02 21.14 -33.32
C LEU A 25 14.85 22.44 -33.07
N ALA A 26 15.80 22.35 -32.12
CA ALA A 26 17.13 22.95 -32.23
C ALA A 26 18.20 22.12 -31.49
N VAL A 27 19.33 21.93 -32.18
CA VAL A 27 20.57 21.26 -31.80
C VAL A 27 21.54 22.29 -31.24
N GLN A 28 22.33 21.98 -30.21
CA GLN A 28 23.75 22.38 -30.15
C GLN A 28 24.55 21.71 -29.01
N ASN A 29 25.77 21.36 -29.37
CA ASN A 29 26.84 20.70 -28.61
C ASN A 29 27.43 21.59 -27.51
N SER A 30 28.07 20.96 -26.52
CA SER A 30 29.42 21.36 -26.08
C SER A 30 30.09 20.23 -25.28
N LEU A 31 31.27 19.85 -25.78
CA LEU A 31 32.29 18.95 -25.22
C LEU A 31 33.35 19.81 -24.54
N GLN A 32 33.72 19.48 -23.30
CA GLN A 32 35.04 19.70 -22.67
C GLN A 32 34.93 19.13 -21.25
N GLY A 33 35.70 18.16 -20.77
CA GLY A 33 37.07 17.77 -21.06
C GLY A 33 37.93 18.18 -19.87
N MET A 34 38.38 17.22 -19.05
CA MET A 34 39.66 17.21 -18.33
C MET A 34 39.85 15.88 -17.56
N SER A 35 40.91 15.17 -17.94
CA SER A 35 41.68 14.13 -17.25
C SER A 35 42.21 14.63 -15.88
N GLU A 36 42.86 13.91 -14.98
CA GLU A 36 43.51 12.60 -14.85
C GLU A 36 43.90 12.52 -13.35
N ALA A 37 43.98 11.33 -12.74
CA ALA A 37 44.97 10.97 -11.72
C ALA A 37 44.77 9.53 -11.24
N ILE A 38 45.74 8.69 -11.60
CA ILE A 38 46.01 7.34 -11.10
C ILE A 38 47.32 7.44 -10.30
N GLU A 39 47.40 6.80 -9.14
CA GLU A 39 48.59 6.19 -8.49
C GLU A 39 48.08 5.57 -7.17
N SER A 40 48.07 4.24 -6.89
CA SER A 40 49.07 3.15 -6.93
C SER A 40 49.91 3.02 -5.65
N SER A 41 49.65 1.95 -4.88
CA SER A 41 50.63 1.11 -4.11
C SER A 41 49.85 0.00 -3.35
N SER A 42 49.87 -1.28 -3.76
CA SER A 42 50.81 -2.39 -3.38
C SER A 42 51.03 -2.52 -1.86
N SER A 43 51.05 -3.67 -1.16
CA SER A 43 51.10 -5.12 -1.44
C SER A 43 51.21 -5.82 -0.07
N LEU A 44 50.76 -7.07 0.12
CA LEU A 44 51.56 -8.17 0.71
C LEU A 44 50.72 -9.44 0.99
N SER A 45 51.37 -10.56 0.67
CA SER A 45 50.95 -11.96 0.69
C SER A 45 50.99 -12.63 2.07
N GLY A 46 50.18 -13.68 2.25
CA GLY A 46 50.36 -14.66 3.33
C GLY A 46 49.49 -15.91 3.14
N SER A 47 50.11 -17.02 2.75
CA SER A 47 49.53 -18.36 2.62
C SER A 47 49.58 -19.11 3.96
N ALA A 48 48.48 -19.74 4.38
CA ALA A 48 48.50 -20.87 5.31
C ALA A 48 47.19 -21.68 5.22
N THR A 49 47.32 -22.93 4.77
CA THR A 49 46.34 -24.02 4.86
C THR A 49 46.44 -24.72 6.21
N VAL A 50 45.37 -24.82 7.02
CA VAL A 50 45.17 -25.93 8.00
C VAL A 50 43.68 -26.17 8.31
N SER A 51 43.21 -27.38 7.95
CA SER A 51 42.14 -28.25 8.51
C SER A 51 40.65 -27.83 8.59
N PRO A 52 39.72 -28.71 8.14
CA PRO A 52 38.30 -28.58 8.38
C PRO A 52 37.93 -29.11 9.78
N ALA A 53 37.27 -28.29 10.59
CA ALA A 53 36.68 -28.74 11.83
C ALA A 53 35.46 -29.64 11.54
N LEU A 54 35.51 -30.87 12.04
CA LEU A 54 34.38 -31.80 12.13
C LEU A 54 33.20 -31.11 12.84
N SER A 55 32.09 -30.91 12.12
CA SER A 55 30.84 -30.50 12.74
C SER A 55 30.31 -31.63 13.64
N PRO A 56 29.94 -31.35 14.90
CA PRO A 56 29.32 -32.34 15.75
C PRO A 56 27.93 -32.69 15.20
N ARG A 57 27.71 -34.00 15.07
CA ARG A 57 26.45 -34.63 14.69
C ARG A 57 25.43 -34.36 15.79
N ILE A 58 24.54 -33.39 15.61
CA ILE A 58 23.40 -33.18 16.52
C ILE A 58 22.31 -34.19 16.16
N GLU A 59 22.17 -35.20 17.02
CA GLU A 59 21.05 -36.11 17.08
C GLU A 59 19.78 -35.37 17.58
N THR A 60 18.74 -35.44 16.74
CA THR A 60 17.31 -35.47 17.07
C THR A 60 16.80 -34.79 18.35
N ILE A 61 16.42 -33.52 18.21
CA ILE A 61 15.21 -32.92 18.82
C ILE A 61 14.59 -32.05 17.70
N LYS A 62 13.67 -32.59 16.88
CA LYS A 62 13.26 -31.92 15.63
C LYS A 62 11.77 -32.07 15.32
N LYS A 63 10.88 -31.48 16.12
CA LYS A 63 9.50 -31.29 15.63
C LYS A 63 8.90 -29.96 16.03
N ASP A 64 9.15 -29.51 17.26
CA ASP A 64 8.65 -28.20 17.71
C ASP A 64 9.58 -27.06 17.23
N THR A 65 10.89 -27.24 17.33
CA THR A 65 11.91 -26.29 16.84
C THR A 65 11.83 -25.99 15.34
N GLU A 66 11.50 -26.99 14.52
CA GLU A 66 11.45 -26.82 13.06
C GLU A 66 10.27 -25.94 12.61
N THR A 67 9.16 -25.96 13.36
CA THR A 67 7.99 -25.12 13.05
C THR A 67 8.27 -23.67 13.42
N ASP A 68 8.93 -23.43 14.56
CA ASP A 68 9.32 -22.09 15.01
C ASP A 68 10.37 -21.46 14.09
N ASP A 69 11.36 -22.24 13.65
CA ASP A 69 12.37 -21.81 12.68
C ASP A 69 11.73 -21.43 11.32
N GLN A 70 10.74 -22.20 10.87
CA GLN A 70 9.99 -21.89 9.64
C GLN A 70 9.15 -20.62 9.78
N LEU A 71 8.50 -20.39 10.92
CA LEU A 71 7.73 -19.16 11.17
C LEU A 71 8.63 -17.92 11.27
N TYR A 72 9.80 -18.06 11.90
CA TYR A 72 10.81 -17.00 11.94
C TYR A 72 11.33 -16.66 10.53
N GLN A 73 11.65 -17.68 9.73
CA GLN A 73 12.09 -17.48 8.35
C GLN A 73 10.97 -16.87 7.48
N LEU A 74 9.72 -17.28 7.68
CA LEU A 74 8.57 -16.66 7.02
C LEU A 74 8.48 -15.17 7.34
N GLN A 75 8.62 -14.83 8.63
CA GLN A 75 8.61 -13.46 9.08
C GLN A 75 9.74 -12.64 8.46
N SER A 76 10.97 -13.17 8.43
CA SER A 76 12.10 -12.46 7.82
C SER A 76 11.87 -12.22 6.32
N MET A 77 11.34 -13.20 5.60
CA MET A 77 11.11 -13.11 4.15
C MET A 77 9.93 -12.19 3.76
N LEU A 78 8.92 -12.05 4.62
CA LEU A 78 7.78 -11.15 4.42
C LEU A 78 8.03 -9.74 4.94
N LEU A 79 8.74 -9.60 6.06
CA LEU A 79 8.87 -8.36 6.82
C LEU A 79 10.26 -7.75 6.80
N THR A 80 11.23 -8.25 6.04
CA THR A 80 12.53 -7.58 5.85
C THR A 80 12.70 -7.11 4.40
N PRO A 81 13.05 -5.84 4.11
CA PRO A 81 13.25 -5.38 2.74
C PRO A 81 14.62 -5.86 2.24
N PRO A 82 14.75 -6.21 0.95
CA PRO A 82 13.69 -6.35 -0.05
C PRO A 82 12.84 -7.61 0.19
N SER A 83 11.51 -7.46 0.29
CA SER A 83 10.61 -8.58 0.62
C SER A 83 10.14 -9.32 -0.64
N PHE A 84 11.03 -10.09 -1.26
CA PHE A 84 10.74 -10.82 -2.51
C PHE A 84 9.54 -11.77 -2.38
N LEU A 85 9.34 -12.38 -1.20
CA LEU A 85 8.21 -13.28 -0.95
C LEU A 85 6.88 -12.51 -0.97
N LEU A 86 6.83 -11.34 -0.32
CA LEU A 86 5.65 -10.48 -0.33
C LEU A 86 5.32 -10.02 -1.77
N GLN A 87 6.34 -9.60 -2.53
CA GLN A 87 6.12 -9.22 -3.92
C GLN A 87 5.58 -10.38 -4.77
N ALA A 88 6.15 -11.58 -4.62
CA ALA A 88 5.71 -12.77 -5.32
C ALA A 88 4.26 -13.12 -4.96
N TYR A 89 3.90 -13.02 -3.68
CA TYR A 89 2.55 -13.21 -3.17
C TYR A 89 1.56 -12.26 -3.84
N ILE A 90 1.82 -10.95 -3.79
CA ILE A 90 0.93 -9.94 -4.38
C ILE A 90 0.83 -10.15 -5.90
N LYS A 91 1.95 -10.40 -6.59
CA LYS A 91 2.01 -10.66 -8.05
C LYS A 91 1.22 -11.89 -8.47
N ALA A 92 1.30 -12.97 -7.69
CA ALA A 92 0.74 -14.26 -8.04
C ALA A 92 -0.73 -14.40 -7.63
N LEU A 93 -1.10 -13.87 -6.47
CA LEU A 93 -2.39 -14.14 -5.83
C LEU A 93 -3.33 -12.94 -5.80
N LEU A 94 -2.82 -11.70 -5.78
CA LEU A 94 -3.64 -10.50 -5.56
C LEU A 94 -3.73 -9.57 -6.78
N LYS A 95 -3.03 -9.86 -7.88
CA LYS A 95 -2.97 -8.99 -9.06
C LYS A 95 -4.28 -8.97 -9.87
N LYS A 96 -5.11 -10.01 -9.83
CA LYS A 96 -6.35 -10.11 -10.59
C LYS A 96 -7.55 -9.82 -9.69
N GLU A 97 -8.54 -9.08 -10.17
CA GLU A 97 -9.80 -8.78 -9.45
C GLU A 97 -10.58 -10.06 -9.06
N THR A 98 -10.38 -11.17 -9.78
CA THR A 98 -10.96 -12.48 -9.46
C THR A 98 -10.12 -13.28 -8.44
N SER A 99 -9.20 -12.65 -7.72
CA SER A 99 -8.46 -13.29 -6.66
C SER A 99 -9.41 -13.74 -5.56
N ASP A 100 -9.25 -14.98 -5.10
CA ASP A 100 -9.92 -15.49 -3.91
C ASP A 100 -9.78 -14.47 -2.76
N SER A 101 -10.90 -13.95 -2.26
CA SER A 101 -10.91 -12.88 -1.26
C SER A 101 -10.14 -13.28 0.00
N SER A 102 -10.10 -14.58 0.30
CA SER A 102 -9.39 -15.15 1.45
C SER A 102 -7.88 -14.88 1.42
N HIS A 103 -7.22 -14.88 0.25
CA HIS A 103 -5.78 -14.59 0.18
C HIS A 103 -5.45 -13.16 0.59
N PHE A 104 -6.31 -12.20 0.23
CA PHE A 104 -6.15 -10.84 0.68
C PHE A 104 -6.33 -10.75 2.20
N ASP A 105 -7.38 -11.38 2.72
CA ASP A 105 -7.74 -11.28 4.14
C ASP A 105 -6.64 -11.91 5.02
N ILE A 106 -6.08 -13.05 4.62
CA ILE A 106 -4.93 -13.70 5.28
C ILE A 106 -3.69 -12.80 5.28
N LEU A 107 -3.36 -12.18 4.15
CA LEU A 107 -2.21 -11.28 4.06
C LEU A 107 -2.39 -10.03 4.92
N PHE A 108 -3.56 -9.40 4.84
CA PHE A 108 -3.85 -8.20 5.61
C PHE A 108 -3.82 -8.51 7.11
N HIS A 109 -4.44 -9.60 7.54
CA HIS A 109 -4.48 -10.03 8.94
C HIS A 109 -3.07 -10.34 9.47
N TYR A 110 -2.23 -11.05 8.71
CA TYR A 110 -0.83 -11.32 9.08
C TYR A 110 -0.03 -10.06 9.40
N PHE A 111 -0.14 -9.03 8.55
CA PHE A 111 0.53 -7.74 8.74
C PHE A 111 -0.12 -6.90 9.85
N LYS A 112 -1.44 -7.02 10.03
CA LYS A 112 -2.18 -6.34 11.10
C LYS A 112 -1.75 -6.81 12.49
N CYS A 113 -1.71 -8.10 12.76
CA CYS A 113 -1.31 -8.64 14.07
C CYS A 113 0.15 -8.26 14.43
N ARG A 114 0.99 -8.04 13.42
CA ARG A 114 2.39 -7.61 13.58
C ARG A 114 2.57 -6.09 13.54
N LYS A 115 1.48 -5.33 13.41
CA LYS A 115 1.46 -3.86 13.33
C LYS A 115 2.36 -3.32 12.20
N GLN A 116 2.40 -4.03 11.08
CA GLN A 116 3.20 -3.71 9.88
C GLN A 116 2.32 -3.30 8.68
N VAL A 117 1.05 -2.93 8.89
CA VAL A 117 0.12 -2.51 7.81
C VAL A 117 0.67 -1.33 6.99
N PRO A 118 1.26 -0.26 7.57
CA PRO A 118 1.80 0.83 6.76
C PRO A 118 2.87 0.37 5.77
N ARG A 119 3.65 -0.63 6.17
CA ARG A 119 4.67 -1.24 5.34
C ARG A 119 4.08 -2.11 4.23
N LEU A 120 3.02 -2.87 4.53
CA LEU A 120 2.26 -3.60 3.51
C LEU A 120 1.73 -2.64 2.44
N LEU A 121 1.13 -1.52 2.86
CA LEU A 121 0.60 -0.49 1.97
C LEU A 121 1.69 0.11 1.08
N TYR A 122 2.86 0.41 1.64
CA TYR A 122 3.99 0.92 0.86
C TYR A 122 4.41 -0.06 -0.25
N GLN A 123 4.59 -1.35 0.07
CA GLN A 123 4.96 -2.35 -0.94
C GLN A 123 3.86 -2.61 -1.97
N MET A 124 2.59 -2.61 -1.56
CA MET A 124 1.47 -2.72 -2.49
C MET A 124 1.38 -1.52 -3.42
N ALA A 125 1.61 -0.30 -2.91
CA ALA A 125 1.65 0.92 -3.70
C ALA A 125 2.80 0.90 -4.71
N GLU A 126 3.97 0.43 -4.28
CA GLU A 126 5.13 0.27 -5.16
C GLU A 126 4.81 -0.57 -6.40
N LEU A 127 4.19 -1.73 -6.18
CA LEU A 127 3.80 -2.63 -7.24
C LEU A 127 2.70 -2.06 -8.14
N GLU A 128 1.74 -1.33 -7.56
CA GLU A 128 0.69 -0.68 -8.36
C GLU A 128 1.25 0.44 -9.24
N ILE A 129 2.21 1.23 -8.74
CA ILE A 129 2.91 2.27 -9.52
C ILE A 129 3.65 1.65 -10.72
N GLU A 130 4.28 0.48 -10.51
CA GLU A 130 4.98 -0.27 -11.55
C GLU A 130 4.04 -0.89 -12.59
N TRP A 131 2.91 -1.45 -12.16
CA TRP A 131 2.01 -2.18 -13.06
C TRP A 131 1.04 -1.28 -13.82
N THR A 132 0.70 -0.13 -13.25
CA THR A 132 -0.22 0.81 -13.88
C THR A 132 0.48 1.44 -15.08
N LYS A 133 -0.16 1.41 -16.26
CA LYS A 133 0.37 2.11 -17.44
C LYS A 133 0.49 3.60 -17.16
N LYS A 134 1.52 4.27 -17.70
CA LYS A 134 1.77 5.71 -17.45
C LYS A 134 0.58 6.62 -17.79
N CYS A 135 -0.24 6.24 -18.78
CA CYS A 135 -1.42 7.01 -19.18
C CYS A 135 -2.64 6.79 -18.27
N ASN A 136 -2.59 5.82 -17.36
CA ASN A 136 -3.70 5.50 -16.47
C ASN A 136 -3.50 6.19 -15.11
N PRO A 137 -4.58 6.72 -14.52
CA PRO A 137 -4.51 7.34 -13.21
C PRO A 137 -4.19 6.29 -12.15
N LEU A 138 -3.22 6.59 -11.28
CA LEU A 138 -2.84 5.75 -10.15
C LEU A 138 -3.97 5.65 -9.13
N PHE A 139 -4.10 4.48 -8.49
CA PHE A 139 -4.95 4.27 -7.33
C PHE A 139 -6.45 4.55 -7.55
N ARG A 140 -6.95 4.54 -8.79
CA ARG A 140 -8.39 4.72 -9.07
C ARG A 140 -9.19 3.42 -9.14
N GLY A 141 -8.55 2.31 -9.48
CA GLY A 141 -9.22 1.01 -9.60
C GLY A 141 -9.59 0.39 -8.26
N ASN A 142 -10.30 -0.73 -8.29
CA ASN A 142 -10.56 -1.57 -7.11
C ASN A 142 -9.45 -2.63 -6.99
N THR A 143 -8.24 -2.17 -6.68
CA THR A 143 -7.06 -3.03 -6.52
C THR A 143 -6.93 -3.55 -5.08
N ALA A 144 -6.11 -4.59 -4.88
CA ALA A 144 -5.76 -5.07 -3.55
C ALA A 144 -5.15 -3.96 -2.66
N PHE A 145 -4.33 -3.08 -3.24
CA PHE A 145 -3.82 -1.90 -2.52
C PHE A 145 -4.97 -1.00 -2.04
N THR A 146 -5.90 -0.64 -2.93
CA THR A 146 -7.00 0.27 -2.56
C THR A 146 -7.95 -0.35 -1.53
N LYS A 147 -8.13 -1.68 -1.54
CA LYS A 147 -8.85 -2.42 -0.50
C LYS A 147 -8.11 -2.34 0.85
N ALA A 148 -6.80 -2.60 0.88
CA ALA A 148 -5.98 -2.49 2.09
C ALA A 148 -5.95 -1.06 2.64
N TYR A 149 -5.84 -0.07 1.76
CA TYR A 149 -5.83 1.35 2.14
C TYR A 149 -7.17 1.76 2.75
N ALA A 150 -8.29 1.34 2.18
CA ALA A 150 -9.62 1.59 2.74
C ALA A 150 -9.79 0.95 4.14
N LEU A 151 -9.31 -0.28 4.34
CA LEU A 151 -9.34 -0.93 5.66
C LEU A 151 -8.48 -0.19 6.68
N TYR A 152 -7.28 0.25 6.30
CA TYR A 152 -6.40 1.04 7.16
C TYR A 152 -7.06 2.36 7.57
N LEU A 153 -7.66 3.08 6.62
CA LEU A 153 -8.36 4.34 6.90
C LEU A 153 -9.56 4.13 7.83
N LYS A 154 -10.33 3.06 7.64
CA LYS A 154 -11.42 2.71 8.55
C LYS A 154 -10.88 2.49 9.97
N GLU A 155 -9.86 1.67 10.13
CA GLU A 155 -9.35 1.36 11.48
C GLU A 155 -8.65 2.54 12.16
N SER A 156 -7.93 3.38 11.41
CA SER A 156 -7.06 4.42 11.97
C SER A 156 -7.64 5.82 11.93
N CYS A 157 -8.67 6.06 11.11
CA CYS A 157 -9.18 7.40 10.80
C CYS A 157 -10.72 7.52 10.82
N GLU A 158 -11.46 6.47 11.25
CA GLU A 158 -12.93 6.48 11.29
C GLU A 158 -13.49 7.66 12.10
N ILE A 159 -12.96 7.91 13.30
CA ILE A 159 -13.38 9.02 14.17
C ILE A 159 -13.25 10.38 13.46
N ILE A 160 -12.21 10.56 12.64
CA ILE A 160 -11.98 11.81 11.90
C ILE A 160 -13.10 12.01 10.87
N ILE A 161 -13.42 10.96 10.11
CA ILE A 161 -14.44 11.01 9.06
C ILE A 161 -15.83 11.15 9.66
N GLU A 162 -16.13 10.45 10.75
CA GLU A 162 -17.40 10.60 11.46
C GLU A 162 -17.59 12.03 11.97
N ASN A 163 -16.56 12.62 12.57
CA ASN A 163 -16.62 14.00 13.06
C ASN A 163 -16.87 15.01 11.92
N ILE A 164 -16.13 14.90 10.81
CA ILE A 164 -16.35 15.76 9.63
C ILE A 164 -17.76 15.54 9.09
N THR A 165 -18.20 14.28 8.97
CA THR A 165 -19.53 13.95 8.42
C THR A 165 -20.64 14.52 9.28
N ASN A 166 -20.57 14.36 10.60
CA ASN A 166 -21.59 14.86 11.52
C ASN A 166 -21.68 16.39 11.48
N LYS A 167 -20.55 17.09 11.64
CA LYS A 167 -20.50 18.56 11.59
C LYS A 167 -20.93 19.11 10.22
N PHE A 168 -20.55 18.45 9.13
CA PHE A 168 -20.95 18.87 7.78
C PHE A 168 -22.43 18.59 7.49
N ASN A 169 -22.97 17.49 8.03
CA ASN A 169 -24.39 17.18 7.93
C ASN A 169 -25.27 18.17 8.69
N GLU A 170 -24.85 18.69 9.84
CA GLU A 170 -25.58 19.76 10.55
C GLU A 170 -25.74 21.02 9.69
N VAL A 171 -24.71 21.33 8.90
CA VAL A 171 -24.68 22.49 8.00
C VAL A 171 -25.55 22.24 6.76
N THR A 172 -25.47 21.03 6.20
CA THR A 172 -26.24 20.69 4.99
C THR A 172 -27.70 20.31 5.27
N GLN A 173 -28.05 19.83 6.47
CA GLN A 173 -29.44 19.57 6.87
C GLN A 173 -30.25 20.86 7.06
N ARG A 174 -29.62 21.95 7.51
CA ARG A 174 -30.24 23.28 7.54
C ARG A 174 -30.58 23.81 6.14
N VAL A 175 -29.98 23.20 5.12
CA VAL A 175 -30.00 23.58 3.71
C VAL A 175 -30.82 22.58 2.86
N GLN A 176 -31.26 21.45 3.46
CA GLN A 176 -31.79 20.28 2.75
C GLN A 176 -33.21 20.41 2.19
N THR A 177 -33.87 21.57 2.26
CA THR A 177 -35.22 21.69 1.66
C THR A 177 -35.21 21.62 0.14
N ASP A 178 -34.08 21.88 -0.53
CA ASP A 178 -33.83 21.44 -1.90
C ASP A 178 -32.37 21.76 -2.31
N GLN A 179 -31.50 20.76 -2.39
CA GLN A 179 -30.08 20.95 -2.78
C GLN A 179 -29.92 21.48 -4.23
N SER A 180 -30.99 21.47 -5.03
CA SER A 180 -31.06 22.08 -6.36
C SER A 180 -31.41 23.58 -6.34
N LEU A 181 -31.87 24.11 -5.19
CA LEU A 181 -32.29 25.50 -4.98
C LEU A 181 -31.35 26.29 -4.06
N LEU A 182 -30.29 25.66 -3.58
CA LEU A 182 -29.17 26.29 -2.87
C LEU A 182 -28.67 27.53 -3.62
N ASN A 183 -28.94 28.72 -3.10
CA ASN A 183 -28.40 29.98 -3.62
C ASN A 183 -26.87 30.03 -3.40
N GLU A 184 -26.16 30.78 -4.25
CA GLU A 184 -24.68 30.73 -4.32
C GLU A 184 -24.01 30.99 -2.97
N VAL A 185 -24.57 31.88 -2.16
CA VAL A 185 -24.09 32.25 -0.82
C VAL A 185 -24.09 31.06 0.14
N GLU A 186 -25.15 30.23 0.14
CA GLU A 186 -25.25 29.07 1.02
C GLU A 186 -24.27 27.97 0.58
N GLN A 187 -24.03 27.83 -0.72
CA GLN A 187 -23.02 26.91 -1.24
C GLN A 187 -21.60 27.34 -0.85
N GLU A 188 -21.30 28.64 -0.95
CA GLU A 188 -20.02 29.20 -0.50
C GLU A 188 -19.81 29.00 1.00
N TYR A 189 -20.84 29.24 1.81
CA TYR A 189 -20.80 28.99 3.24
C TYR A 189 -20.53 27.51 3.58
N ALA A 190 -21.20 26.58 2.88
CA ALA A 190 -20.98 25.14 3.06
C ALA A 190 -19.55 24.72 2.66
N ILE A 191 -19.03 25.25 1.55
CA ILE A 191 -17.66 25.00 1.10
C ILE A 191 -16.65 25.52 2.12
N SER A 192 -16.81 26.78 2.57
CA SER A 192 -15.96 27.38 3.59
C SER A 192 -15.96 26.56 4.88
N THR A 193 -17.14 26.13 5.33
CA THR A 193 -17.27 25.30 6.52
C THR A 193 -16.55 23.97 6.36
N TYR A 194 -16.73 23.29 5.23
CA TYR A 194 -16.04 22.03 4.96
C TYR A 194 -14.51 22.21 4.95
N CYS A 195 -13.99 23.25 4.30
CA CYS A 195 -12.56 23.55 4.31
C CYS A 195 -12.03 23.84 5.73
N GLY A 196 -12.82 24.54 6.56
CA GLY A 196 -12.50 24.74 7.98
C GLY A 196 -12.41 23.42 8.75
N LEU A 197 -13.36 22.49 8.53
CA LEU A 197 -13.34 21.16 9.14
C LEU A 197 -12.12 20.33 8.70
N LEU A 198 -11.68 20.47 7.46
CA LEU A 198 -10.43 19.83 6.99
C LEU A 198 -9.20 20.36 7.73
N LYS A 199 -9.15 21.67 7.99
CA LYS A 199 -8.06 22.28 8.77
C LYS A 199 -8.04 21.78 10.21
N GLU A 200 -9.21 21.65 10.86
CA GLU A 200 -9.32 21.03 12.19
C GLU A 200 -8.93 19.54 12.19
N ALA A 201 -9.28 18.82 11.13
CA ALA A 201 -8.97 17.40 11.01
C ALA A 201 -7.46 17.13 10.88
N LEU A 202 -6.69 18.08 10.31
CA LEU A 202 -5.26 17.94 10.06
C LEU A 202 -4.47 17.50 11.31
N SER A 203 -4.73 18.12 12.46
CA SER A 203 -4.01 17.80 13.71
C SER A 203 -4.31 16.39 14.23
N ASN A 204 -5.40 15.79 13.78
CA ASN A 204 -5.87 14.48 14.22
C ASN A 204 -5.49 13.35 13.25
N ILE A 205 -4.95 13.67 12.06
CA ILE A 205 -4.50 12.66 11.10
C ILE A 205 -3.31 11.89 11.69
N PRO A 206 -3.34 10.54 11.71
CA PRO A 206 -2.24 9.75 12.24
C PRO A 206 -0.92 10.02 11.49
N LYS A 207 0.19 10.14 12.23
CA LYS A 207 1.54 10.27 11.65
C LYS A 207 1.90 9.12 10.72
N ASP A 208 1.39 7.92 11.01
CA ASP A 208 1.59 6.75 10.16
C ASP A 208 0.90 6.91 8.79
N LEU A 209 -0.23 7.61 8.69
CA LEU A 209 -0.85 7.95 7.40
C LEU A 209 0.02 8.92 6.62
N PHE A 210 0.58 9.94 7.29
CA PHE A 210 1.54 10.84 6.66
C PHE A 210 2.80 10.12 6.18
N TYR A 211 3.31 9.16 6.94
CA TYR A 211 4.41 8.29 6.52
C TYR A 211 4.08 7.52 5.23
N ILE A 212 2.89 6.88 5.18
CA ILE A 212 2.44 6.15 3.98
C ILE A 212 2.34 7.08 2.78
N LEU A 213 1.66 8.22 2.94
CA LEU A 213 1.43 9.18 1.85
C LEU A 213 2.74 9.81 1.36
N ASN A 214 3.63 10.23 2.26
CA ASN A 214 4.95 10.76 1.91
C ASN A 214 5.81 9.74 1.17
N GLY A 215 5.80 8.47 1.62
CA GLY A 215 6.49 7.38 0.95
C GLY A 215 5.96 7.15 -0.47
N ILE A 216 4.64 7.11 -0.65
CA ILE A 216 4.01 6.96 -1.96
C ILE A 216 4.30 8.15 -2.88
N TYR A 217 4.25 9.38 -2.34
CA TYR A 217 4.61 10.59 -3.10
C TYR A 217 6.04 10.51 -3.61
N SER A 218 7.00 10.23 -2.73
CA SER A 218 8.42 10.15 -3.06
C SER A 218 8.69 9.07 -4.10
N LEU A 219 8.08 7.90 -3.93
CA LEU A 219 8.21 6.78 -4.86
C LEU A 219 7.60 7.09 -6.23
N THR A 220 6.43 7.72 -6.27
CA THR A 220 5.77 8.12 -7.52
C THR A 220 6.57 9.21 -8.23
N LYS A 221 7.10 10.18 -7.49
CA LYS A 221 7.96 11.24 -8.01
C LYS A 221 9.21 10.66 -8.67
N LEU A 222 9.83 9.67 -8.03
CA LEU A 222 11.02 8.98 -8.54
C LEU A 222 10.71 8.13 -9.79
N LYS A 223 9.64 7.33 -9.77
CA LYS A 223 9.32 6.39 -10.86
C LYS A 223 8.60 7.03 -12.05
N ARG A 224 7.91 8.16 -11.84
CA ARG A 224 7.14 8.88 -12.86
C ARG A 224 7.60 10.33 -12.94
N ASN A 225 6.97 11.21 -12.16
CA ASN A 225 7.29 12.63 -12.05
C ASN A 225 6.48 13.25 -10.90
N GLU A 226 6.75 14.53 -10.60
CA GLU A 226 6.07 15.26 -9.54
C GLU A 226 4.56 15.45 -9.80
N GLU A 227 4.16 15.67 -11.05
CA GLU A 227 2.75 15.89 -11.40
C GLU A 227 1.90 14.64 -11.08
N GLU A 228 2.36 13.46 -11.47
CA GLU A 228 1.72 12.18 -11.17
C GLU A 228 1.74 11.87 -9.67
N ALA A 229 2.81 12.28 -8.96
CA ALA A 229 2.86 12.15 -7.50
C ALA A 229 1.80 13.00 -6.81
N ARG A 230 1.59 14.25 -7.25
CA ARG A 230 0.51 15.12 -6.75
C ARG A 230 -0.87 14.57 -7.07
N LYS A 231 -1.09 14.03 -8.28
CA LYS A 231 -2.35 13.35 -8.66
C LYS A 231 -2.61 12.12 -7.80
N ALA A 232 -1.57 11.34 -7.48
CA ALA A 232 -1.67 10.19 -6.58
C ALA A 232 -2.11 10.63 -5.18
N ILE A 233 -1.49 11.66 -4.60
CA ILE A 233 -1.92 12.22 -3.30
C ILE A 233 -3.35 12.75 -3.36
N ASN A 234 -3.72 13.46 -4.43
CA ASN A 234 -5.10 13.93 -4.60
C ASN A 234 -6.11 12.77 -4.55
N THR A 235 -5.74 11.65 -5.19
CA THR A 235 -6.57 10.44 -5.22
C THR A 235 -6.65 9.75 -3.85
N LEU A 236 -5.52 9.58 -3.17
CA LEU A 236 -5.47 8.85 -1.90
C LEU A 236 -6.03 9.64 -0.72
N LEU A 237 -5.66 10.92 -0.61
CA LEU A 237 -6.01 11.75 0.53
C LEU A 237 -7.43 12.32 0.39
N PHE A 238 -7.80 12.82 -0.79
CA PHE A 238 -9.10 13.45 -0.95
C PHE A 238 -10.14 12.48 -1.50
N MET A 239 -9.93 11.95 -2.70
CA MET A 239 -10.96 11.13 -3.36
C MET A 239 -11.32 9.86 -2.58
N ARG A 240 -10.36 9.23 -1.90
CA ARG A 240 -10.57 7.98 -1.15
C ARG A 240 -10.75 8.15 0.35
N PHE A 241 -10.61 9.36 0.88
CA PHE A 241 -10.66 9.59 2.31
C PHE A 241 -11.47 10.84 2.63
N LEU A 242 -10.90 12.03 2.44
CA LEU A 242 -11.52 13.26 2.96
C LEU A 242 -12.84 13.63 2.24
N TYR A 243 -13.05 13.25 0.98
CA TYR A 243 -14.30 13.53 0.26
C TYR A 243 -15.46 12.60 0.59
N THR A 244 -15.24 11.53 1.35
CA THR A 244 -16.30 10.58 1.72
C THR A 244 -17.56 11.25 2.30
N PRO A 245 -17.46 12.28 3.16
CA PRO A 245 -18.62 13.01 3.68
C PRO A 245 -19.46 13.73 2.62
N LEU A 246 -18.87 14.08 1.47
CA LEU A 246 -19.51 14.86 0.40
C LEU A 246 -20.30 14.00 -0.60
N ILE A 247 -20.26 12.66 -0.48
CA ILE A 247 -20.92 11.74 -1.42
C ILE A 247 -22.42 12.00 -1.51
N GLN A 248 -23.05 12.41 -0.40
CA GLN A 248 -24.47 12.72 -0.33
C GLN A 248 -24.83 14.12 -0.87
N SER A 249 -23.85 14.90 -1.36
CA SER A 249 -24.06 16.26 -1.89
C SER A 249 -23.26 16.47 -3.20
N PRO A 250 -23.72 15.91 -4.33
CA PRO A 250 -22.95 15.89 -5.58
C PRO A 250 -22.57 17.27 -6.15
N SER A 251 -23.43 18.29 -5.95
CA SER A 251 -23.18 19.67 -6.39
C SER A 251 -22.02 20.31 -5.61
N LEU A 252 -22.05 20.20 -4.27
CA LEU A 252 -20.99 20.67 -3.39
C LEU A 252 -19.70 19.88 -3.61
N PHE A 253 -19.79 18.56 -3.75
CA PHE A 253 -18.65 17.70 -4.07
C PHE A 253 -17.89 18.20 -5.30
N LYS A 254 -18.58 18.50 -6.42
CA LYS A 254 -17.91 19.00 -7.64
C LYS A 254 -17.20 20.33 -7.43
N LYS A 255 -17.81 21.26 -6.69
CA LYS A 255 -17.21 22.57 -6.38
C LYS A 255 -15.97 22.42 -5.50
N VAL A 256 -16.10 21.70 -4.38
CA VAL A 256 -14.99 21.41 -3.48
C VAL A 256 -13.86 20.66 -4.20
N GLN A 257 -14.19 19.63 -4.99
CA GLN A 257 -13.22 18.87 -5.77
C GLN A 257 -12.43 19.76 -6.73
N THR A 258 -13.09 20.71 -7.38
CA THR A 258 -12.45 21.64 -8.32
C THR A 258 -11.46 22.56 -7.61
N ILE A 259 -11.86 23.12 -6.45
CA ILE A 259 -11.00 24.00 -5.64
C ILE A 259 -9.76 23.23 -5.17
N ILE A 260 -9.99 22.12 -4.49
CA ILE A 260 -8.93 21.31 -3.87
C ILE A 260 -7.99 20.71 -4.90
N SER A 261 -8.52 20.16 -6.00
CA SER A 261 -7.67 19.60 -7.06
C SER A 261 -6.79 20.66 -7.70
N SER A 262 -7.25 21.91 -7.80
CA SER A 262 -6.44 22.99 -8.38
C SER A 262 -5.27 23.37 -7.48
N ILE A 263 -5.48 23.38 -6.15
CA ILE A 263 -4.44 23.62 -5.14
C ILE A 263 -3.41 22.48 -5.14
N VAL A 264 -3.86 21.24 -5.01
CA VAL A 264 -2.98 20.06 -4.93
C VAL A 264 -2.08 19.94 -6.17
N LEU A 265 -2.64 20.28 -7.35
CA LEU A 265 -1.96 20.22 -8.64
C LEU A 265 -1.18 21.49 -8.99
N ASN A 266 -1.04 22.44 -8.05
CA ASN A 266 -0.35 23.73 -8.25
C ASN A 266 -0.82 24.48 -9.52
N LYS A 267 -2.11 24.45 -9.83
CA LYS A 267 -2.66 25.27 -10.92
C LYS A 267 -2.78 26.70 -10.42
N GLU A 268 -2.51 27.69 -11.28
CA GLU A 268 -2.77 29.10 -10.94
C GLU A 268 -4.25 29.27 -10.64
N VAL A 269 -4.58 29.51 -9.38
CA VAL A 269 -5.93 29.86 -8.97
C VAL A 269 -5.85 31.24 -8.32
N LYS A 270 -6.72 32.15 -8.76
CA LYS A 270 -7.01 33.39 -8.03
C LYS A 270 -7.80 33.02 -6.77
N ILE A 271 -7.13 32.50 -5.76
CA ILE A 271 -7.78 32.09 -4.52
C ILE A 271 -7.92 33.30 -3.62
N ILE A 272 -9.14 33.81 -3.52
CA ILE A 272 -9.54 34.75 -2.48
C ILE A 272 -10.13 33.89 -1.36
N ASP A 273 -9.32 33.29 -0.49
CA ASP A 273 -9.80 33.00 0.88
C ASP A 273 -8.71 32.53 1.85
N LYS A 274 -8.82 32.99 3.11
CA LYS A 274 -8.08 32.45 4.27
C LYS A 274 -8.51 31.01 4.60
N ASN A 275 -9.66 30.58 4.10
CA ASN A 275 -10.29 29.29 4.39
C ASN A 275 -9.65 28.09 3.65
N ILE A 276 -8.69 28.34 2.76
CA ILE A 276 -8.10 27.31 1.88
C ILE A 276 -6.66 26.96 2.31
N GLU A 277 -6.06 27.76 3.18
CA GLU A 277 -4.71 27.61 3.73
C GLU A 277 -4.47 26.21 4.34
N GLY A 278 -5.47 25.64 5.04
CA GLY A 278 -5.33 24.33 5.66
C GLY A 278 -5.05 23.19 4.68
N ILE A 279 -5.46 23.34 3.42
CA ILE A 279 -5.24 22.33 2.37
C ILE A 279 -3.78 22.34 1.91
N ASP A 280 -3.23 23.54 1.72
CA ASP A 280 -1.82 23.72 1.41
C ASP A 280 -0.93 23.26 2.57
N GLU A 281 -1.32 23.52 3.82
CA GLU A 281 -0.62 23.01 5.00
C GLU A 281 -0.58 21.46 5.02
N ILE A 282 -1.72 20.80 4.77
CA ILE A 282 -1.80 19.33 4.69
C ILE A 282 -0.87 18.79 3.60
N ILE A 283 -0.94 19.36 2.39
CA ILE A 283 -0.13 18.91 1.26
C ILE A 283 1.36 19.16 1.49
N ASN A 284 1.72 20.33 2.01
CA ASN A 284 3.10 20.62 2.34
C ASN A 284 3.63 19.69 3.44
N SER A 285 2.81 19.34 4.43
CA SER A 285 3.17 18.36 5.45
C SER A 285 3.49 17.01 4.82
N ILE A 286 2.63 16.52 3.90
CA ILE A 286 2.89 15.26 3.18
C ILE A 286 4.16 15.34 2.34
N ILE A 287 4.36 16.42 1.57
CA ILE A 287 5.46 16.51 0.58
C ILE A 287 6.81 16.75 1.26
N LYS A 288 6.85 17.61 2.28
CA LYS A 288 8.10 18.07 2.93
C LYS A 288 8.37 17.37 4.26
N GLY A 289 7.40 16.66 4.81
CA GLY A 289 7.52 16.01 6.10
C GLY A 289 8.52 14.85 6.08
N CYS A 290 9.23 14.69 7.20
CA CYS A 290 10.04 13.53 7.49
C CYS A 290 9.34 12.73 8.57
N TYR A 291 8.87 11.53 8.21
CA TYR A 291 8.08 10.70 9.10
C TYR A 291 8.83 9.41 9.41
N VAL A 292 8.70 8.95 10.64
CA VAL A 292 9.17 7.65 11.09
C VAL A 292 7.95 6.88 11.55
N LEU A 293 7.87 5.61 11.14
CA LEU A 293 6.86 4.68 11.65
C LEU A 293 6.86 4.69 13.17
N SER A 294 5.70 4.89 13.76
CA SER A 294 5.54 4.72 15.19
C SER A 294 5.82 3.26 15.53
N THR A 295 6.84 2.96 16.34
CA THR A 295 7.07 1.61 16.83
C THR A 295 6.01 1.33 17.88
N PRO A 296 4.99 0.52 17.59
CA PRO A 296 3.99 0.25 18.60
C PRO A 296 4.58 -0.72 19.63
N PRO A 297 4.22 -0.60 20.93
CA PRO A 297 4.58 -1.60 21.90
C PRO A 297 4.05 -2.96 21.44
N ILE A 298 4.90 -3.99 21.50
CA ILE A 298 4.50 -5.36 21.18
C ILE A 298 3.45 -5.75 22.21
N SER A 299 2.20 -5.74 21.80
CA SER A 299 1.06 -6.22 22.58
C SER A 299 0.33 -7.23 21.71
N SER A 300 1.06 -8.26 21.28
CA SER A 300 0.47 -9.37 20.56
C SER A 300 0.22 -10.49 21.54
N TYR A 301 -1.01 -11.00 21.55
CA TYR A 301 -1.25 -12.35 22.05
C TYR A 301 -0.42 -13.28 21.17
N GLU A 302 0.59 -13.95 21.73
CA GLU A 302 1.53 -14.82 21.00
C GLU A 302 0.78 -15.85 20.14
N GLU A 303 -0.35 -16.34 20.63
CA GLU A 303 -1.28 -17.23 19.94
C GLU A 303 -1.78 -16.66 18.60
N GLU A 304 -2.07 -15.36 18.52
CA GLU A 304 -2.57 -14.73 17.29
C GLU A 304 -1.46 -14.57 16.24
N LEU A 305 -0.21 -14.32 16.69
CA LEU A 305 0.95 -14.29 15.79
C LEU A 305 1.24 -15.67 15.21
N GLU A 306 1.17 -16.69 16.04
CA GLU A 306 1.39 -18.07 15.64
C GLU A 306 0.29 -18.53 14.69
N PHE A 307 -0.98 -18.27 15.02
CA PHE A 307 -2.14 -18.60 14.18
C PHE A 307 -2.01 -17.98 12.78
N THR A 308 -1.82 -16.66 12.71
CA THR A 308 -1.67 -15.96 11.43
C THR A 308 -0.44 -16.42 10.65
N GLY A 309 0.65 -16.78 11.36
CA GLY A 309 1.84 -17.38 10.78
C GLY A 309 1.55 -18.72 10.10
N LYS A 310 0.84 -19.61 10.78
CA LYS A 310 0.42 -20.92 10.27
C LYS A 310 -0.52 -20.78 9.07
N GLU A 311 -1.48 -19.86 9.10
CA GLU A 311 -2.38 -19.60 7.96
C GLU A 311 -1.62 -19.09 6.72
N MET A 312 -0.69 -18.17 6.91
CA MET A 312 0.15 -17.66 5.84
C MET A 312 1.02 -18.77 5.24
N MET A 313 1.64 -19.59 6.10
CA MET A 313 2.44 -20.75 5.69
C MET A 313 1.63 -21.74 4.83
N LYS A 314 0.44 -22.12 5.32
CA LYS A 314 -0.48 -23.01 4.62
C LYS A 314 -0.87 -22.45 3.25
N THR A 315 -1.16 -21.15 3.19
CA THR A 315 -1.53 -20.47 1.93
C THR A 315 -0.39 -20.49 0.91
N LEU A 316 0.85 -20.26 1.36
CA LEU A 316 2.05 -20.36 0.52
C LEU A 316 2.25 -21.78 0.00
N GLN A 317 2.07 -22.80 0.84
CA GLN A 317 2.17 -24.21 0.46
C GLN A 317 1.13 -24.61 -0.59
N LEU A 318 -0.14 -24.24 -0.39
CA LEU A 318 -1.21 -24.51 -1.34
C LEU A 318 -1.00 -23.82 -2.70
N ASN A 319 -0.37 -22.64 -2.70
CA ASN A 319 -0.15 -21.85 -3.91
C ASN A 319 1.29 -21.89 -4.44
N LYS A 320 2.13 -22.83 -3.97
CA LYS A 320 3.57 -22.95 -4.28
C LYS A 320 3.91 -22.67 -5.75
N LYS A 321 3.23 -23.38 -6.66
CA LYS A 321 3.49 -23.31 -8.11
C LYS A 321 3.28 -21.90 -8.69
N LYS A 322 2.34 -21.12 -8.15
CA LYS A 322 2.07 -19.75 -8.59
C LYS A 322 3.09 -18.78 -8.01
N ILE A 323 3.47 -18.96 -6.74
CA ILE A 323 4.44 -18.12 -6.02
C ILE A 323 5.83 -18.25 -6.64
N ILE A 324 6.34 -19.48 -6.84
CA ILE A 324 7.68 -19.72 -7.41
C ILE A 324 7.84 -19.01 -8.76
N LYS A 325 6.82 -19.06 -9.63
CA LYS A 325 6.86 -18.40 -10.95
C LYS A 325 7.02 -16.88 -10.89
N LYS A 326 6.79 -16.26 -9.73
CA LYS A 326 6.85 -14.80 -9.52
C LYS A 326 7.91 -14.40 -8.49
N TYR A 327 8.59 -15.36 -7.89
CA TYR A 327 9.61 -15.13 -6.88
C TYR A 327 10.95 -14.79 -7.54
N LEU A 328 11.66 -13.83 -6.95
CA LEU A 328 12.92 -13.29 -7.46
C LEU A 328 14.07 -13.39 -6.43
N GLY A 329 13.85 -14.06 -5.30
CA GLY A 329 14.87 -14.28 -4.27
C GLY A 329 15.54 -15.66 -4.40
N ASP A 330 16.21 -16.13 -3.33
CA ASP A 330 16.85 -17.45 -3.30
C ASP A 330 15.80 -18.57 -3.16
N ASP A 331 15.74 -19.45 -4.16
CA ASP A 331 14.83 -20.60 -4.18
C ASP A 331 15.04 -21.54 -2.99
N ARG A 332 16.22 -21.57 -2.35
CA ARG A 332 16.48 -22.40 -1.17
C ARG A 332 15.66 -21.95 0.03
N ASP A 333 15.63 -20.64 0.30
CA ASP A 333 14.86 -20.07 1.42
C ASP A 333 13.37 -20.27 1.19
N LEU A 334 12.92 -20.08 -0.06
CA LEU A 334 11.53 -20.33 -0.43
C LEU A 334 11.17 -21.81 -0.29
N ASN A 335 12.06 -22.72 -0.69
CA ASN A 335 11.81 -24.15 -0.56
C ASN A 335 11.86 -24.61 0.89
N PHE A 336 12.59 -23.96 1.80
CA PHE A 336 12.57 -24.26 3.22
C PHE A 336 11.19 -24.00 3.83
N ILE A 337 10.57 -22.87 3.48
CA ILE A 337 9.21 -22.50 3.93
C ILE A 337 8.13 -23.34 3.24
N ILE A 338 8.26 -23.55 1.92
CA ILE A 338 7.21 -24.18 1.09
C ILE A 338 7.49 -25.68 0.87
N GLN A 339 8.26 -26.31 1.75
CA GLN A 339 8.38 -27.77 1.78
C GLN A 339 7.12 -28.35 2.41
N THR A 340 6.30 -29.00 1.59
CA THR A 340 5.34 -29.97 2.10
C THR A 340 6.15 -31.13 2.65
N SER A 341 5.83 -31.63 3.84
CA SER A 341 6.34 -32.87 4.40
C SER A 341 5.86 -34.07 3.55
N SER A 342 6.33 -34.15 2.31
CA SER A 342 6.01 -35.20 1.33
C SER A 342 6.88 -36.45 1.53
N LYS A 343 7.15 -36.82 2.77
CA LYS A 343 7.79 -38.11 3.14
C LYS A 343 7.08 -38.73 4.34
N LYS A 344 5.88 -39.28 4.10
CA LYS A 344 5.28 -40.50 4.70
C LYS A 344 3.77 -40.51 4.52
N GLN A 345 3.32 -40.87 3.32
CA GLN A 345 2.01 -41.50 3.11
C GLN A 345 2.09 -42.26 1.78
N THR A 346 2.81 -43.37 1.83
CA THR A 346 2.80 -44.41 0.80
C THR A 346 3.30 -45.68 1.49
N HIS A 347 2.47 -46.73 1.41
CA HIS A 347 2.59 -48.06 2.01
C HIS A 347 2.19 -48.24 3.48
N THR A 348 0.88 -48.19 3.73
CA THR A 348 0.23 -49.12 4.67
C THR A 348 -1.15 -49.57 4.18
N GLU A 349 -1.23 -50.01 2.93
CA GLU A 349 -2.33 -50.87 2.46
C GLU A 349 -1.70 -52.07 1.79
N ASN A 350 -1.48 -53.13 2.58
CA ASN A 350 -1.38 -54.54 2.19
C ASN A 350 -0.91 -55.35 3.40
N PHE A 351 -1.78 -55.52 4.41
CA PHE A 351 -1.66 -56.59 5.40
C PHE A 351 -3.02 -56.90 6.03
N ILE A 352 -4.00 -57.30 5.22
CA ILE A 352 -5.07 -58.19 5.69
C ILE A 352 -5.43 -59.15 4.55
N THR A 353 -4.72 -60.27 4.47
CA THR A 353 -5.22 -61.54 3.90
C THR A 353 -4.27 -62.64 4.34
N HIS A 354 -4.38 -63.03 5.61
CA HIS A 354 -4.18 -64.40 6.06
C HIS A 354 -4.45 -64.45 7.56
N PHE A 355 -5.67 -64.84 7.92
CA PHE A 355 -5.97 -65.70 9.08
C PHE A 355 -7.48 -65.88 9.10
N MET A 356 -7.96 -66.96 8.52
CA MET A 356 -8.78 -67.94 9.24
C MET A 356 -8.96 -69.19 8.36
N LYS A 357 -8.68 -70.33 8.99
CA LYS A 357 -9.00 -71.68 8.54
C LYS A 357 -10.51 -71.90 8.52
#